data_AF-A0A6I4WEC2-F1
#
_entry.id   AF-A0A6I4WEC2-F1
#
_cell.length_a   1.000
_cell.length_b   1.000
_cell.length_c   1.000
_cell.angle_alpha   90.00
_cell.angle_beta   90.00
_cell.angle_gamma   90.00
#
_symmetry.space_group_name_H-M   'P 1'
#
loop_
_entity.id
_entity.type
_entity.pdbx_description
1 polymer ?
#
loop_
_entity_poly.entity_id
_entity_poly.type
_entity_poly.pdbx_seq_one_letter_code
_entity_poly.pdbx_strand_id
1 'polypeptide(L)'
;MTGAVSVPAAEPVPPGLAAVPDGPRTWLLPSWPDGATPAVLEQYELAPMPLDRSGQARRVLAAALRCCWANLDDAPWPGVPAPVPAVLDVYAGMTRGDAALAGRWATGELRRLADTGWLVLDEARGVVRTGPRTALWPHEALGPLRDLLRRMPGPSREALGDE
;
A
#
# COMPACT_ATOMS: atom_id res chain seq x y z
N MET A 1 8.73 15.13 -8.23
CA MET A 1 7.87 14.66 -7.12
C MET A 1 6.55 14.20 -7.73
N THR A 2 6.38 12.90 -7.97
CA THR A 2 5.25 12.28 -8.70
C THR A 2 4.35 11.44 -7.77
N GLY A 3 4.25 11.87 -6.51
CA GLY A 3 3.49 11.18 -5.46
C GLY A 3 1.98 11.43 -5.55
N ALA A 4 1.21 10.62 -4.84
CA ALA A 4 -0.24 10.79 -4.72
C ALA A 4 -0.55 12.09 -3.97
N VAL A 5 -1.44 12.93 -4.49
CA VAL A 5 -1.83 14.20 -3.85
C VAL A 5 -3.29 14.14 -3.45
N SER A 6 -3.60 14.54 -2.21
CA SER A 6 -4.98 14.60 -1.73
C SER A 6 -5.52 16.04 -1.83
N VAL A 7 -6.58 16.23 -2.61
CA VAL A 7 -7.27 17.51 -2.83
C VAL A 7 -8.72 17.45 -2.33
N PRO A 8 -9.39 18.59 -2.10
CA PRO A 8 -10.84 18.62 -1.90
C PRO A 8 -11.60 17.95 -3.06
N ALA A 9 -12.65 17.18 -2.76
CA ALA A 9 -13.39 16.45 -3.80
C ALA A 9 -14.10 17.34 -4.85
N ALA A 10 -14.29 18.63 -4.55
CA ALA A 10 -14.88 19.61 -5.47
C ALA A 10 -13.89 20.12 -6.53
N GLU A 11 -12.59 19.83 -6.40
CA GLU A 11 -11.60 20.26 -7.39
C GLU A 11 -11.68 19.41 -8.67
N PRO A 12 -11.62 20.04 -9.86
CA PRO A 12 -11.65 19.32 -11.12
C PRO A 12 -10.38 18.47 -11.29
N VAL A 13 -10.54 17.27 -11.85
CA VAL A 13 -9.44 16.33 -12.10
C VAL A 13 -8.62 16.81 -13.30
N PRO A 14 -7.32 17.12 -13.15
CA PRO A 14 -6.46 17.48 -14.28
C PRO A 14 -6.32 16.30 -15.27
N PRO A 15 -6.20 16.56 -16.59
CA PRO A 15 -5.92 15.52 -17.57
C PRO A 15 -4.65 14.71 -17.23
N GLY A 16 -4.66 13.40 -17.49
CA GLY A 16 -3.52 12.51 -17.20
C GLY A 16 -3.38 12.12 -15.72
N LEU A 17 -4.37 12.44 -14.88
CA LEU A 17 -4.47 11.98 -13.50
C LEU A 17 -5.73 11.13 -13.33
N ALA A 18 -5.61 10.04 -12.56
CA ALA A 18 -6.72 9.27 -12.05
C ALA A 18 -7.15 9.86 -10.70
N ALA A 19 -8.47 10.01 -10.50
CA ALA A 19 -9.06 10.46 -9.25
C ALA A 19 -9.63 9.29 -8.48
N VAL A 20 -9.22 9.13 -7.22
CA VAL A 20 -9.72 8.10 -6.30
C VAL A 20 -10.40 8.77 -5.10
N PRO A 21 -11.71 8.58 -4.89
CA PRO A 21 -12.44 9.24 -3.80
C PRO A 21 -12.06 8.69 -2.41
N ASP A 22 -12.11 9.56 -1.40
CA ASP A 22 -11.79 9.30 0.00
C ASP A 22 -12.62 10.18 0.93
N GLY A 23 -13.93 9.90 0.98
CA GLY A 23 -14.89 10.74 1.69
C GLY A 23 -14.91 12.18 1.12
N PRO A 24 -14.60 13.22 1.92
CA PRO A 24 -14.60 14.61 1.46
C PRO A 24 -13.37 14.99 0.61
N ARG A 25 -12.42 14.08 0.43
CA ARG A 25 -11.19 14.30 -0.35
C ARG A 25 -11.14 13.37 -1.55
N THR A 26 -10.35 13.75 -2.54
CA THR A 26 -10.01 12.91 -3.69
C THR A 26 -8.49 12.85 -3.81
N TRP A 27 -7.97 11.65 -4.06
CA TRP A 27 -6.57 11.43 -4.36
C TRP A 27 -6.35 11.50 -5.87
N LEU A 28 -5.47 12.39 -6.28
CA LEU A 28 -4.98 12.49 -7.64
C LEU A 28 -3.70 11.65 -7.76
N LEU A 29 -3.76 10.68 -8.66
CA LEU A 29 -2.67 9.77 -8.98
C LEU A 29 -2.26 9.97 -10.44
N PRO A 30 -0.96 9.94 -10.77
CA PRO A 30 -0.56 9.84 -12.17
C PRO A 30 -1.21 8.59 -12.77
N SER A 31 -2.00 8.75 -13.84
CA SER A 31 -2.49 7.61 -14.60
C SER A 31 -1.27 6.93 -15.20
N TRP A 32 -1.03 5.68 -14.84
CA TRP A 32 -0.07 4.89 -15.59
C TRP A 32 -0.61 4.79 -17.02
N PRO A 33 0.20 4.99 -18.08
CA PRO A 33 -0.28 4.72 -19.41
C PRO A 33 -0.79 3.28 -19.45
N ASP A 34 -2.01 3.11 -19.95
CA ASP A 34 -2.64 1.79 -20.04
C ASP A 34 -1.66 0.79 -20.65
N GLY A 35 -1.41 -0.31 -19.94
CA GLY A 35 -0.47 -1.34 -20.38
C GLY A 35 1.00 -1.13 -19.99
N ALA A 36 1.32 -0.20 -19.08
CA ALA A 36 2.64 -0.08 -18.45
C ALA A 36 3.02 -1.31 -17.61
N THR A 37 3.24 -2.43 -18.28
CA THR A 37 4.00 -3.55 -17.77
C THR A 37 5.45 -3.11 -17.61
N PRO A 38 6.26 -3.78 -16.76
CA PRO A 38 7.69 -3.48 -16.64
C PRO A 38 8.42 -3.36 -17.99
N ALA A 39 7.99 -4.12 -19.00
CA ALA A 39 8.53 -4.09 -20.36
C ALA A 39 8.29 -2.76 -21.11
N VAL A 40 7.19 -2.05 -20.85
CA VAL A 40 6.90 -0.75 -21.49
C VAL A 40 7.76 0.37 -20.88
N LEU A 41 8.06 0.27 -19.58
CA LEU A 41 8.93 1.22 -18.89
C LEU A 41 10.38 1.11 -19.36
N GLU A 42 10.84 -0.12 -19.63
CA GLU A 42 12.14 -0.40 -20.25
C GLU A 42 12.26 0.21 -21.66
N GLN A 43 11.17 0.20 -22.44
CA GLN A 43 11.17 0.69 -23.83
C GLN A 43 11.29 2.22 -23.95
N TYR A 44 10.86 2.97 -22.93
CA TYR A 44 10.89 4.44 -22.93
C TYR A 44 12.06 5.04 -22.12
N GLU A 45 13.02 4.21 -21.66
CA GLU A 45 14.10 4.60 -20.73
C GLU A 45 13.61 5.33 -19.47
N LEU A 46 12.31 5.25 -19.17
CA LEU A 46 11.73 5.74 -17.95
C LEU A 46 12.09 4.72 -16.89
N ALA A 47 13.09 5.04 -16.05
CA ALA A 47 13.49 4.20 -14.94
C ALA A 47 12.21 3.73 -14.21
N PRO A 48 11.84 2.43 -14.30
CA PRO A 48 10.65 1.93 -13.65
C PRO A 48 10.92 2.06 -12.17
N MET A 49 10.45 3.14 -11.53
CA MET A 49 10.97 3.65 -10.25
C MET A 49 11.39 2.48 -9.36
N PRO A 50 12.67 2.07 -9.39
CA PRO A 50 12.97 0.70 -9.00
C PRO A 50 12.76 0.66 -7.52
N LEU A 51 11.78 -0.11 -7.08
CA LEU A 51 11.84 -0.63 -5.73
C LEU A 51 13.05 -1.55 -5.78
N ASP A 52 14.22 -1.03 -5.41
CA ASP A 52 15.54 -1.69 -5.43
C ASP A 52 15.49 -3.10 -4.83
N ARG A 53 14.47 -3.36 -4.00
CA ARG A 53 14.11 -4.68 -3.47
C ARG A 53 12.62 -4.96 -3.67
N SER A 54 12.19 -5.17 -4.92
CA SER A 54 10.79 -5.46 -5.28
C SER A 54 10.16 -6.55 -4.39
N GLY A 55 10.94 -7.56 -3.98
CA GLY A 55 10.49 -8.59 -3.04
C GLY A 55 10.16 -8.09 -1.63
N GLN A 56 10.94 -7.14 -1.08
CA GLN A 56 10.70 -6.61 0.27
C GLN A 56 9.54 -5.62 0.29
N ALA A 57 9.50 -4.69 -0.66
CA ALA A 57 8.39 -3.75 -0.78
C ALA A 57 7.05 -4.47 -0.98
N ARG A 58 7.01 -5.55 -1.79
CA ARG A 58 5.81 -6.39 -1.94
C ARG A 58 5.40 -7.08 -0.64
N ARG A 59 6.34 -7.58 0.17
CA ARG A 59 6.03 -8.20 1.47
C ARG A 59 5.49 -7.18 2.47
N VAL A 60 6.09 -5.99 2.53
CA VAL A 60 5.62 -4.90 3.41
C VAL A 60 4.22 -4.43 2.98
N LEU A 61 3.97 -4.31 1.66
CA LEU A 61 2.64 -4.01 1.15
C LEU A 61 1.63 -5.11 1.51
N ALA A 62 2.00 -6.38 1.35
CA ALA A 62 1.15 -7.51 1.73
C ALA A 62 0.84 -7.52 3.24
N ALA A 63 1.83 -7.24 4.10
CA ALA A 63 1.64 -7.12 5.54
C ALA A 63 0.70 -5.95 5.89
N ALA A 64 0.88 -4.79 5.25
CA ALA A 64 0.01 -3.64 5.44
C ALA A 64 -1.44 -3.95 4.99
N LEU A 65 -1.62 -4.57 3.83
CA LEU A 65 -2.93 -5.03 3.36
C LEU A 65 -3.58 -6.01 4.34
N ARG A 66 -2.80 -6.94 4.89
CA ARG A 66 -3.31 -7.92 5.85
C ARG A 66 -3.87 -7.27 7.12
N CYS A 67 -3.28 -6.15 7.54
CA CYS A 67 -3.72 -5.39 8.72
C CYS A 67 -4.84 -4.39 8.39
N CYS A 68 -4.82 -3.77 7.21
CA CYS A 68 -5.71 -2.67 6.86
C CYS A 68 -6.98 -3.10 6.10
N TRP A 69 -6.96 -4.25 5.43
CA TRP A 69 -8.11 -4.77 4.69
C TRP A 69 -8.94 -5.69 5.60
N ALA A 70 -9.75 -5.06 6.45
CA ALA A 70 -10.49 -5.74 7.52
C ALA A 70 -11.45 -6.82 7.00
N ASN A 71 -12.22 -6.51 5.95
CA ASN A 71 -13.07 -7.47 5.26
C ASN A 71 -12.54 -7.72 3.85
N LEU A 72 -11.97 -8.91 3.63
CA LEU A 72 -11.38 -9.27 2.35
C LEU A 72 -12.39 -9.35 1.21
N ASP A 73 -13.69 -9.48 1.48
CA ASP A 73 -14.72 -9.52 0.44
C ASP A 73 -15.08 -8.13 -0.11
N ASP A 74 -14.72 -7.07 0.61
CA ASP A 74 -14.92 -5.66 0.20
C ASP A 74 -13.76 -5.12 -0.64
N ALA A 75 -13.86 -3.87 -1.09
CA ALA A 75 -12.74 -3.19 -1.74
C ALA A 75 -11.60 -2.91 -0.74
N PRO A 76 -10.33 -3.00 -1.17
CA PRO A 76 -9.18 -2.79 -0.29
C PRO A 76 -9.06 -1.33 0.19
N TRP A 77 -9.52 -0.36 -0.62
CA TRP A 77 -9.51 1.07 -0.30
C TRP A 77 -10.90 1.54 0.19
N PRO A 78 -10.98 2.44 1.19
CA PRO A 78 -9.87 3.13 1.87
C PRO A 78 -9.15 2.32 2.95
N GLY A 79 -9.64 1.12 3.24
CA GLY A 79 -9.14 0.28 4.31
C GLY A 79 -9.41 0.88 5.70
N VAL A 80 -9.06 0.11 6.73
CA VAL A 80 -9.09 0.54 8.13
C VAL A 80 -7.66 0.91 8.54
N PRO A 81 -7.45 2.02 9.28
CA PRO A 81 -6.14 2.34 9.84
C PRO A 81 -5.67 1.24 10.80
N ALA A 82 -4.43 0.80 10.63
CA ALA A 82 -3.76 -0.14 11.52
C ALA A 82 -2.50 0.48 12.11
N PRO A 83 -2.13 0.15 13.36
CA PRO A 83 -0.86 0.58 13.94
C PRO A 83 0.33 0.07 13.11
N VAL A 84 1.35 0.93 12.91
CA VAL A 84 2.60 0.54 12.26
C VAL A 84 3.24 -0.70 12.94
N PRO A 85 3.29 -0.82 14.28
CA PRO A 85 3.79 -2.03 14.93
C PRO A 85 3.09 -3.32 14.48
N ALA A 86 1.77 -3.32 14.31
CA ALA A 86 1.04 -4.50 13.85
C ALA A 86 1.46 -4.95 12.44
N VAL A 87 1.78 -4.00 11.56
CA VAL A 87 2.31 -4.30 10.22
C VAL A 87 3.72 -4.89 10.29
N LEU A 88 4.56 -4.34 11.17
CA LEU A 88 5.93 -4.85 11.38
C LEU A 88 5.92 -6.28 11.95
N ASP A 89 4.99 -6.59 12.84
CA ASP A 89 4.81 -7.93 13.41
C ASP A 89 4.39 -8.95 12.35
N VAL A 90 3.38 -8.61 11.52
CA VAL A 90 2.97 -9.47 10.41
C VAL A 90 4.14 -9.70 9.45
N TYR A 91 4.87 -8.63 9.10
CA TYR A 91 6.04 -8.73 8.23
C TYR A 91 7.15 -9.61 8.83
N ALA A 92 7.44 -9.46 10.13
CA ALA A 92 8.40 -10.30 10.84
C ALA A 92 7.98 -11.78 10.75
N GLY A 93 6.70 -12.09 10.96
CA GLY A 93 6.14 -13.44 10.81
C GLY A 93 6.21 -14.03 9.41
N MET A 94 6.37 -13.21 8.37
CA MET A 94 6.57 -13.69 6.98
C MET A 94 8.02 -14.06 6.67
N THR A 95 8.98 -13.61 7.49
CA THR A 95 10.42 -13.72 7.21
C THR A 95 11.12 -14.60 8.24
N ARG A 96 12.20 -15.26 7.84
CA ARG A 96 13.10 -15.96 8.77
C ARG A 96 14.35 -15.09 8.93
N GLY A 97 14.70 -14.69 10.15
CA GLY A 97 15.89 -13.88 10.42
C GLY A 97 15.73 -12.90 11.58
N ASP A 98 16.67 -11.96 11.69
CA ASP A 98 16.68 -10.91 12.72
C ASP A 98 15.50 -9.94 12.54
N ALA A 99 14.52 -10.05 13.44
CA ALA A 99 13.29 -9.25 13.43
C ALA A 99 13.56 -7.75 13.64
N ALA A 100 14.59 -7.38 14.41
CA ALA A 100 14.91 -5.99 14.69
C ALA A 100 15.53 -5.31 13.46
N LEU A 101 16.40 -6.00 12.75
CA LEU A 101 16.90 -5.53 11.46
C LEU A 101 15.73 -5.45 10.46
N ALA A 102 14.95 -6.53 10.33
CA ALA A 102 13.80 -6.58 9.42
C ALA A 102 12.82 -5.40 9.65
N GLY A 103 12.54 -5.05 10.90
CA GLY A 103 11.67 -3.93 11.29
C GLY A 103 12.19 -2.57 10.81
N ARG A 104 13.48 -2.26 11.03
CA ARG A 104 14.07 -0.97 10.58
C ARG A 104 13.99 -0.80 9.06
N TRP A 105 14.21 -1.89 8.31
CA TRP A 105 14.08 -1.89 6.86
C TRP A 105 12.62 -1.71 6.42
N ALA A 106 11.69 -2.41 7.06
CA ALA A 106 10.26 -2.31 6.75
C ALA A 106 9.70 -0.90 6.98
N THR A 107 10.13 -0.20 8.02
CA THR A 107 9.76 1.22 8.23
C THR A 107 10.19 2.11 7.05
N GLY A 108 11.38 1.88 6.48
CA GLY A 108 11.83 2.58 5.29
C GLY A 108 10.99 2.27 4.05
N GLU A 109 10.55 1.02 3.88
CA GLU A 109 9.65 0.63 2.79
C GLU A 109 8.23 1.18 2.96
N LEU A 110 7.71 1.28 4.19
CA LEU A 110 6.41 1.90 4.45
C LEU A 110 6.36 3.34 3.94
N ARG A 111 7.42 4.12 4.20
CA ARG A 111 7.55 5.50 3.69
C ARG A 111 7.60 5.54 2.16
N ARG A 112 8.41 4.68 1.53
CA ARG A 112 8.48 4.57 0.06
C ARG A 112 7.14 4.19 -0.57
N LEU A 113 6.41 3.26 0.04
CA LEU A 113 5.08 2.86 -0.38
C LEU A 113 4.04 3.99 -0.18
N ALA A 114 4.20 4.82 0.85
CA ALA A 114 3.38 6.00 1.07
C ALA A 114 3.65 7.09 0.02
N ASP A 115 4.92 7.38 -0.27
CA ASP A 115 5.32 8.35 -1.31
C ASP A 115 4.78 7.98 -2.70
N THR A 116 4.57 6.68 -2.91
CA THR A 116 4.01 6.13 -4.14
C THR A 116 2.51 5.89 -4.07
N GLY A 117 1.80 6.27 -3.00
CA GLY A 117 0.35 6.11 -2.91
C GLY A 117 -0.15 4.66 -2.85
N TRP A 118 0.74 3.70 -2.58
CA TRP A 118 0.36 2.32 -2.24
C TRP A 118 -0.15 2.20 -0.82
N LEU A 119 0.29 3.10 0.06
CA LEU A 119 -0.15 3.25 1.44
C LEU A 119 -0.46 4.72 1.74
N VAL A 120 -1.22 4.97 2.79
CA VAL A 120 -1.28 6.28 3.44
C VAL A 120 -0.73 6.10 4.85
N LEU A 121 0.37 6.79 5.15
CA LEU A 121 1.05 6.75 6.43
C LEU A 121 0.78 8.05 7.19
N ASP A 122 0.20 7.94 8.39
CA ASP A 122 0.11 9.03 9.35
C ASP A 122 1.24 8.86 10.37
N GLU A 123 2.38 9.52 10.11
CA GLU A 123 3.55 9.42 10.98
C GLU A 123 3.28 10.00 12.38
N ALA A 124 2.39 10.98 12.51
CA ALA A 124 2.08 11.61 13.78
C ALA A 124 1.27 10.68 14.70
N ARG A 125 0.34 9.91 14.12
CA ARG A 125 -0.46 8.91 14.84
C ARG A 125 0.17 7.52 14.86
N GLY A 126 1.22 7.28 14.08
CA GLY A 126 1.87 5.98 13.97
C GLY A 126 0.96 4.91 13.34
N VAL A 127 0.07 5.30 12.44
CA VAL A 127 -0.88 4.39 11.77
C VAL A 127 -0.72 4.43 10.26
N VAL A 128 -1.09 3.32 9.62
CA VAL A 128 -1.08 3.15 8.17
C VAL A 128 -2.41 2.60 7.71
N ARG A 129 -2.84 2.97 6.50
CA ARG A 129 -3.96 2.33 5.78
C ARG A 129 -3.55 2.03 4.35
N THR A 130 -4.36 1.24 3.65
CA THR A 130 -4.21 1.03 2.21
C THR A 130 -4.16 2.37 1.47
N GLY A 131 -3.39 2.47 0.39
CA GLY A 131 -3.28 3.69 -0.42
C GLY A 131 -4.23 3.71 -1.62
N PRO A 132 -4.48 4.89 -2.21
CA PRO A 132 -5.45 5.05 -3.30
C PRO A 132 -5.10 4.25 -4.55
N ARG A 133 -3.83 3.89 -4.78
CA ARG A 133 -3.46 2.99 -5.90
C ARG A 133 -4.09 1.61 -5.80
N THR A 134 -4.43 1.14 -4.59
CA THR A 134 -5.11 -0.15 -4.40
C THR A 134 -6.55 -0.13 -4.92
N ALA A 135 -7.19 1.04 -4.99
CA ALA A 135 -8.52 1.21 -5.59
C ALA A 135 -8.51 1.03 -7.12
N LEU A 136 -7.35 1.17 -7.75
CA LEU A 136 -7.17 1.03 -9.20
C LEU A 136 -6.92 -0.43 -9.63
N TRP A 137 -6.89 -1.37 -8.69
CA TRP A 137 -6.75 -2.78 -9.05
C TRP A 137 -8.02 -3.32 -9.72
N PRO A 138 -7.88 -4.08 -10.80
CA PRO A 138 -9.01 -4.71 -11.44
C PRO A 138 -9.58 -5.80 -10.52
N HIS A 139 -10.90 -5.99 -10.57
CA HIS A 139 -11.60 -6.88 -9.63
C HIS A 139 -11.10 -8.33 -9.71
N GLU A 140 -10.74 -8.81 -10.91
CA GLU A 140 -10.17 -10.14 -11.13
C GLU A 140 -8.82 -10.37 -10.43
N ALA A 141 -8.03 -9.32 -10.19
CA ALA A 141 -6.77 -9.42 -9.47
C ALA A 141 -6.96 -9.60 -7.96
N LEU A 142 -8.15 -9.31 -7.42
CA LEU A 142 -8.41 -9.38 -5.98
C LEU A 142 -8.54 -10.82 -5.48
N GLY A 143 -9.03 -11.76 -6.29
CA GLY A 143 -9.20 -13.16 -5.89
C GLY A 143 -7.91 -13.81 -5.38
N PRO A 144 -6.85 -13.89 -6.23
CA PRO A 144 -5.55 -14.43 -5.82
C PRO A 144 -4.92 -13.67 -4.64
N LEU A 145 -5.14 -12.36 -4.54
CA LEU A 145 -4.64 -11.54 -3.44
C LEU A 145 -5.32 -11.90 -2.12
N ARG A 146 -6.65 -12.04 -2.10
CA ARG A 146 -7.42 -12.49 -0.92
C ARG A 146 -6.90 -13.84 -0.42
N ASP A 147 -6.67 -14.78 -1.32
CA ASP A 147 -6.16 -16.11 -0.96
C ASP A 147 -4.74 -16.05 -0.40
N LEU A 148 -3.88 -15.17 -0.92
CA LEU A 148 -2.57 -14.91 -0.35
C LEU A 148 -2.68 -14.34 1.07
N LEU A 149 -3.51 -13.33 1.28
CA LEU A 149 -3.67 -12.67 2.59
C LEU A 149 -4.25 -13.63 3.65
N ARG A 150 -5.17 -14.53 3.27
CA ARG A 150 -5.71 -15.56 4.19
C ARG A 150 -4.65 -16.52 4.72
N ARG A 151 -3.60 -16.78 3.95
CA ARG A 151 -2.49 -17.68 4.37
C ARG A 151 -1.42 -16.97 5.18
N MET A 152 -1.45 -15.64 5.25
CA MET A 152 -0.46 -14.86 5.99
C MET A 152 -0.77 -14.84 7.49
N PRO A 153 0.26 -14.69 8.35
CA PRO A 153 0.07 -14.36 9.75
C PRO A 153 -0.89 -13.17 9.91
N GLY A 154 -1.83 -13.26 10.84
CA GLY A 154 -2.68 -12.13 11.21
C GLY A 154 -1.94 -11.16 12.13
N PRO A 155 -2.39 -9.90 12.23
CA PRO A 155 -1.88 -8.97 13.24
C PRO A 155 -2.13 -9.52 14.65
N SER A 156 -1.12 -9.41 15.52
CA SER A 156 -1.23 -9.75 16.93
C SER A 156 -2.26 -8.83 17.60
N ARG A 157 -3.09 -9.38 18.51
CA ARG A 157 -4.07 -8.58 19.27
C ARG A 157 -3.42 -7.49 20.11
N GLU A 158 -2.28 -7.80 20.72
CA GLU A 158 -1.46 -6.86 21.49
C GLU A 158 -1.01 -5.66 20.64
N ALA A 159 -0.68 -5.90 19.36
CA ALA A 159 -0.25 -4.84 18.44
C ALA A 159 -1.40 -3.99 17.89
N LEU A 160 -2.65 -4.46 18.02
CA LEU A 160 -3.86 -3.71 17.67
C LEU A 160 -4.34 -2.79 18.80
N GLY A 161 -3.78 -2.92 20.01
CA GLY A 161 -4.15 -2.11 21.17
C GLY A 161 -5.41 -2.58 21.91
N ASP A 162 -5.89 -3.79 21.62
CA ASP A 162 -6.98 -4.43 22.35
C ASP A 162 -6.40 -5.29 23.49
N GLU A 163 -6.38 -4.77 24.72
CA GLU A 163 -6.31 -5.55 25.98
C GLU A 163 -7.72 -5.94 26.45
#